data_AF-A0A9D2SKJ4-F1
#
_entry.id   AF-A0A9D2SKJ4-F1
#
_cell.length_a   1.000
_cell.length_b   1.000
_cell.length_c   1.000
_cell.angle_alpha   90.00
_cell.angle_beta   90.00
_cell.angle_gamma   90.00
#
_symmetry.space_group_name_H-M   'P 1'
#
loop_
_entity.id
_entity.type
_entity.pdbx_description
1 polymer ?
#
loop_
_entity_poly.entity_id
_entity_poly.type
_entity_poly.pdbx_seq_one_letter_code
_entity_poly.pdbx_strand_id
1 'polypeptide(L)'
;MEDKEKIKAAFDQIHAEDALKSSTKDYLSEHVYKKNKGPSVHLRRFAAAAACSLLVFLVGGSYLFFTPTAFISVDVNPSLELGINRFDRIVSVIGYNEDGRALADNLSIKYMDYTDALKSLLEDQDMEVYLTDDADVVLTVAGKDESQSSQILQNIESCMSQHKNVHCHTGDSEEIHSAHDAGLSFGKYQAWEILQELDADVTLEEVQDMTMTEIRDLIWKYSQEKFQEDPLAEDSEELEESETYIYEEDPVQSLHRHRHHGHSEDD
;
A
#
# COMPACT_ATOMS: atom_id res chain seq x y z
N MET A 1 47.61 -67.97 58.71
CA MET A 1 46.87 -66.69 58.69
C MET A 1 47.79 -65.54 58.29
N GLU A 2 49.03 -65.54 58.82
CA GLU A 2 50.09 -64.56 58.56
C GLU A 2 50.48 -64.37 57.08
N ASP A 3 50.56 -65.45 56.29
CA ASP A 3 50.96 -65.33 54.87
C ASP A 3 49.93 -64.60 53.99
N LYS A 4 48.64 -64.70 54.35
CA LYS A 4 47.56 -63.97 53.64
C LYS A 4 47.64 -62.47 53.90
N GLU A 5 48.03 -62.08 55.10
CA GLU A 5 48.23 -60.67 55.44
C GLU A 5 49.49 -60.10 54.77
N LYS A 6 50.58 -60.89 54.69
CA LYS A 6 51.80 -60.48 53.96
C LYS A 6 51.55 -60.26 52.47
N ILE A 7 50.78 -61.14 51.82
CA ILE A 7 50.42 -60.98 50.42
C ILE A 7 49.54 -59.74 50.23
N LYS A 8 48.53 -59.54 51.09
CA LYS A 8 47.66 -58.36 51.00
C LYS A 8 48.44 -57.05 51.21
N ALA A 9 49.34 -57.01 52.19
CA ALA A 9 50.19 -55.86 52.46
C ALA A 9 51.19 -55.55 51.33
N ALA A 10 51.62 -56.57 50.57
CA ALA A 10 52.47 -56.36 49.40
C ALA A 10 51.71 -55.74 48.21
N PHE A 11 50.44 -56.12 48.02
CA PHE A 11 49.59 -55.50 46.99
C PHE A 11 49.08 -54.11 47.40
N ASP A 12 48.82 -53.88 48.68
CA ASP A 12 48.48 -52.56 49.22
C ASP A 12 49.65 -51.56 49.12
N GLN A 13 50.86 -51.99 48.77
CA GLN A 13 51.98 -51.06 48.47
C GLN A 13 52.06 -50.68 46.99
N ILE A 14 51.32 -51.35 46.12
CA ILE A 14 51.33 -51.08 44.68
C ILE A 14 50.17 -50.13 44.38
N HIS A 15 50.47 -48.85 44.38
CA HIS A 15 49.53 -47.80 44.01
C HIS A 15 50.16 -46.94 42.92
N ALA A 16 49.39 -46.62 41.88
CA ALA A 16 49.81 -45.63 40.91
C ALA A 16 49.87 -44.26 41.58
N GLU A 17 50.96 -43.53 41.36
CA GLU A 17 51.09 -42.14 41.79
C GLU A 17 49.95 -41.30 41.21
N ASP A 18 49.47 -40.33 41.98
CA ASP A 18 48.30 -39.53 41.58
C ASP A 18 48.56 -38.72 40.30
N ALA A 19 49.82 -38.36 40.03
CA ALA A 19 50.25 -37.76 38.77
C ALA A 19 50.03 -38.70 37.57
N LEU A 20 50.35 -39.99 37.72
CA LEU A 20 50.15 -41.00 36.67
C LEU A 20 48.66 -41.26 36.45
N LYS A 21 47.86 -41.31 37.52
CA LYS A 21 46.40 -41.42 37.41
C LYS A 21 45.79 -40.21 36.70
N SER A 22 46.23 -38.99 37.05
CA SER A 22 45.74 -37.76 36.42
C SER A 22 46.12 -37.71 34.94
N SER A 23 47.39 -37.94 34.60
CA SER A 23 47.86 -37.94 33.21
C SER A 23 47.17 -39.01 32.37
N THR A 24 46.95 -40.21 32.93
CA THR A 24 46.20 -41.27 32.25
C THR A 24 44.72 -40.88 32.07
N LYS A 25 44.10 -40.26 33.08
CA LYS A 25 42.72 -39.78 33.00
C LYS A 25 42.57 -38.70 31.92
N ASP A 26 43.51 -37.76 31.86
CA ASP A 26 43.50 -36.68 30.87
C ASP A 26 43.70 -37.23 29.47
N TYR A 27 44.69 -38.13 29.29
CA TYR A 27 44.95 -38.84 28.03
C TYR A 27 43.72 -39.62 27.54
N LEU A 28 43.08 -40.39 28.42
CA LEU A 28 41.86 -41.13 28.09
C LEU A 28 40.68 -40.19 27.80
N SER A 29 40.56 -39.08 28.55
CA SER A 29 39.51 -38.09 28.30
C SER A 29 39.64 -37.47 26.92
N GLU A 30 40.87 -37.19 26.49
CA GLU A 30 41.17 -36.55 25.23
C GLU A 30 41.11 -37.50 24.03
N HIS A 31 41.59 -38.74 24.19
CA HIS A 31 41.80 -39.66 23.06
C HIS A 31 40.77 -40.80 22.99
N VAL A 32 40.05 -41.08 24.08
CA VAL A 32 39.11 -42.21 24.14
C VAL A 32 37.68 -41.73 24.38
N TYR A 33 37.46 -40.74 25.25
CA TYR A 33 36.11 -40.27 25.63
C TYR A 33 35.60 -39.05 24.86
N LYS A 34 36.47 -38.22 24.26
CA LYS A 34 36.07 -37.17 23.30
C LYS A 34 35.63 -37.79 21.97
N LYS A 35 34.47 -38.46 21.98
CA LYS A 35 33.75 -38.76 20.75
C LYS A 35 33.31 -37.41 20.16
N ASN A 36 33.75 -37.07 18.93
CA ASN A 36 33.23 -35.92 18.20
C ASN A 36 31.72 -36.08 18.04
N LYS A 37 30.96 -35.52 18.98
CA LYS A 37 29.50 -35.44 18.89
C LYS A 37 29.22 -34.40 17.81
N GLY A 38 29.13 -34.84 16.56
CA GLY A 38 28.56 -34.02 15.50
C GLY A 38 27.20 -33.47 15.97
N PRO A 39 26.77 -32.30 15.47
CA PRO A 39 25.52 -31.69 15.93
C PRO A 39 24.39 -32.72 15.83
N SER A 40 23.63 -32.84 16.93
CA SER A 40 22.49 -33.75 17.02
C SER A 40 21.63 -33.62 15.76
N VAL A 41 21.23 -34.76 15.17
CA VAL A 41 20.30 -34.76 14.01
C VAL A 41 19.02 -33.98 14.32
N HIS A 42 18.56 -33.96 15.58
CA HIS A 42 17.47 -33.11 16.02
C HIS A 42 17.83 -31.64 15.97
N LEU A 43 19.02 -31.25 16.44
CA LEU A 43 19.49 -29.86 16.37
C LEU A 43 19.64 -29.37 14.91
N ARG A 44 20.12 -30.23 14.00
CA ARG A 44 20.18 -29.90 12.55
C ARG A 44 18.78 -29.75 11.95
N ARG A 45 17.83 -30.60 12.34
CA ARG A 45 16.42 -30.47 11.91
C ARG A 45 15.75 -29.22 12.48
N PHE A 46 15.99 -28.88 13.74
CA PHE A 46 15.51 -27.64 14.35
C PHE A 46 16.13 -26.41 13.69
N ALA A 47 17.43 -26.42 13.43
CA ALA A 47 18.10 -25.34 12.70
C ALA A 47 17.54 -25.18 11.28
N ALA A 48 17.32 -26.28 10.56
CA ALA A 48 16.70 -26.26 9.24
C ALA A 48 15.25 -25.73 9.30
N ALA A 49 14.46 -26.18 10.26
CA ALA A 49 13.09 -25.70 10.46
C ALA A 49 13.06 -24.20 10.79
N ALA A 50 13.92 -23.74 11.70
CA ALA A 50 14.05 -22.32 12.04
C ALA A 50 14.48 -21.48 10.83
N ALA A 51 15.44 -21.96 10.05
CA ALA A 51 15.85 -21.29 8.80
C ALA A 51 14.70 -21.23 7.79
N CYS A 52 13.95 -22.33 7.59
CA CYS A 52 12.78 -22.34 6.71
C CYS A 52 11.68 -21.39 7.21
N SER A 53 11.40 -21.37 8.52
CA SER A 53 10.44 -20.43 9.11
C SER A 53 10.87 -18.98 8.89
N LEU A 54 12.15 -18.66 9.12
CA LEU A 54 12.69 -17.33 8.84
C LEU A 54 12.53 -16.94 7.37
N LEU A 55 12.80 -17.85 6.43
CA LEU A 55 12.57 -17.60 5.01
C LEU A 55 11.10 -17.32 4.70
N VAL A 56 10.18 -18.11 5.28
CA VAL A 56 8.74 -17.88 5.11
C VAL A 56 8.32 -16.53 5.69
N PHE A 57 8.82 -16.15 6.88
CA PHE A 57 8.53 -14.84 7.48
C PHE A 57 9.13 -13.69 6.68
N LEU A 58 10.36 -13.84 6.16
CA LEU A 58 10.99 -12.81 5.35
C LEU A 58 10.28 -12.62 4.02
N VAL A 59 10.05 -13.71 3.27
CA VAL A 59 9.41 -13.65 1.95
C VAL A 59 7.93 -13.28 2.11
N GLY A 60 7.18 -14.04 2.91
CA GLY A 60 5.75 -13.79 3.13
C GLY A 60 5.49 -12.45 3.80
N GLY A 61 6.29 -12.09 4.82
CA GLY A 61 6.19 -10.78 5.47
C GLY A 61 6.54 -9.63 4.53
N SER A 62 7.58 -9.76 3.72
CA SER A 62 7.91 -8.76 2.70
C SER A 62 6.80 -8.61 1.66
N TYR A 63 6.19 -9.72 1.21
CA TYR A 63 5.09 -9.68 0.26
C TYR A 63 3.90 -8.91 0.84
N LEU A 64 3.50 -9.22 2.07
CA LEU A 64 2.40 -8.51 2.74
C LEU A 64 2.72 -7.03 3.00
N PHE A 65 3.98 -6.70 3.24
CA PHE A 65 4.40 -5.33 3.51
C PHE A 65 4.51 -4.49 2.22
N PHE A 66 5.03 -5.04 1.12
CA PHE A 66 5.29 -4.25 -0.10
C PHE A 66 4.15 -4.32 -1.13
N THR A 67 3.09 -5.10 -0.90
CA THR A 67 1.94 -5.17 -1.80
C THR A 67 0.93 -4.08 -1.45
N PRO A 68 0.60 -3.16 -2.38
CA PRO A 68 -0.51 -2.21 -2.21
C PRO A 68 -1.85 -2.94 -2.09
N THR A 69 -2.72 -2.45 -1.23
CA THR A 69 -4.10 -2.91 -1.03
C THR A 69 -5.14 -1.83 -1.36
N ALA A 70 -4.71 -0.56 -1.31
CA ALA A 70 -5.47 0.60 -1.76
C ALA A 70 -4.55 1.58 -2.49
N PHE A 71 -5.14 2.51 -3.21
CA PHE A 71 -4.48 3.59 -3.93
C PHE A 71 -5.16 4.91 -3.60
N ILE A 72 -4.36 5.97 -3.52
CA ILE A 72 -4.82 7.35 -3.41
C ILE A 72 -4.22 8.09 -4.62
N SER A 73 -5.06 8.57 -5.54
CA SER A 73 -4.61 9.54 -6.53
C SER A 73 -4.66 10.95 -5.96
N VAL A 74 -3.69 11.77 -6.35
CA VAL A 74 -3.61 13.20 -6.00
C VAL A 74 -3.52 13.95 -7.31
N ASP A 75 -4.60 14.62 -7.67
CA ASP A 75 -4.80 15.20 -8.99
C ASP A 75 -5.06 16.70 -8.89
N VAL A 76 -4.08 17.47 -9.36
CA VAL A 76 -4.18 18.93 -9.59
C VAL A 76 -3.55 19.20 -10.96
N ASN A 77 -2.26 18.88 -11.00
CA ASN A 77 -1.20 19.01 -12.00
C ASN A 77 -0.03 19.53 -11.15
N PRO A 78 0.83 18.66 -10.58
CA PRO A 78 1.10 17.28 -10.95
C PRO A 78 -0.04 16.28 -10.64
N SER A 79 0.02 15.12 -11.30
CA SER A 79 -0.86 13.98 -11.08
C SER A 79 -0.05 12.79 -10.56
N LEU A 80 -0.38 12.35 -9.34
CA LEU A 80 0.34 11.33 -8.58
C LEU A 80 -0.60 10.21 -8.12
N GLU A 81 -0.04 9.03 -7.89
CA GLU A 81 -0.74 7.94 -7.22
C GLU A 81 0.15 7.26 -6.18
N LEU A 82 -0.44 7.08 -5.00
CA LEU A 82 0.19 6.51 -3.82
C LEU A 82 -0.41 5.12 -3.57
N GLY A 83 0.39 4.07 -3.67
CA GLY A 83 -0.04 2.73 -3.30
C GLY A 83 0.13 2.51 -1.81
N ILE A 84 -0.96 2.21 -1.11
CA ILE A 84 -1.04 2.04 0.34
C ILE A 84 -1.16 0.56 0.67
N ASN A 85 -0.33 0.05 1.57
CA ASN A 85 -0.43 -1.32 2.03
C ASN A 85 -1.45 -1.49 3.18
N ARG A 86 -1.63 -2.73 3.63
CA ARG A 86 -2.52 -3.09 4.77
C ARG A 86 -2.10 -2.52 6.14
N PHE A 87 -0.97 -1.84 6.20
CA PHE A 87 -0.43 -1.21 7.41
C PHE A 87 -0.46 0.31 7.30
N ASP A 88 -1.27 0.84 6.38
CA ASP A 88 -1.47 2.27 6.13
C ASP A 88 -0.20 3.01 5.68
N ARG A 89 0.75 2.28 5.09
CA ARG A 89 2.01 2.84 4.60
C ARG A 89 2.07 2.94 3.10
N ILE A 90 2.68 4.01 2.62
CA ILE A 90 3.02 4.19 1.20
C ILE A 90 4.10 3.19 0.80
N VAL A 91 3.82 2.37 -0.21
CA VAL A 91 4.75 1.37 -0.77
C VAL A 91 5.08 1.62 -2.24
N SER A 92 4.30 2.46 -2.93
CA SER A 92 4.58 2.97 -4.27
C SER A 92 4.16 4.42 -4.39
N VAL A 93 4.89 5.17 -5.23
CA VAL A 93 4.58 6.55 -5.64
C VAL A 93 4.81 6.56 -7.15
N ILE A 94 3.79 6.91 -7.93
CA ILE A 94 3.82 6.92 -9.40
C ILE A 94 3.32 8.28 -9.87
N GLY A 95 4.05 8.91 -10.80
CA GLY A 95 3.59 10.13 -11.47
C GLY A 95 3.02 9.84 -12.85
N TYR A 96 1.83 10.38 -13.13
CA TYR A 96 1.10 10.12 -14.37
C TYR A 96 1.26 11.20 -15.44
N ASN A 97 1.73 12.39 -15.08
CA ASN A 97 2.16 13.44 -16.02
C ASN A 97 3.64 13.83 -15.80
N GLU A 98 4.18 14.73 -16.61
CA GLU A 98 5.60 15.13 -16.53
C GLU A 98 5.95 15.71 -15.17
N ASP A 99 5.15 16.65 -14.69
CA ASP A 99 5.30 17.28 -13.37
C ASP A 99 5.18 16.25 -12.24
N GLY A 100 4.24 15.30 -12.36
CA GLY A 100 4.04 14.23 -11.38
C GLY A 100 5.23 13.27 -11.31
N ARG A 101 5.86 12.96 -12.44
CA ARG A 101 7.09 12.14 -12.44
C ARG A 101 8.24 12.88 -11.78
N ALA A 102 8.42 14.16 -12.10
CA ALA A 102 9.45 15.00 -11.48
C ALA A 102 9.25 15.10 -9.96
N LEU A 103 8.00 15.30 -9.51
CA LEU A 103 7.67 15.37 -8.11
C LEU A 103 7.85 14.01 -7.40
N ALA A 104 7.41 12.91 -8.01
CA ALA A 104 7.58 11.55 -7.47
C ALA A 104 9.06 11.17 -7.25
N ASP A 105 9.96 11.63 -8.12
CA ASP A 105 11.40 11.36 -8.02
C ASP A 105 12.08 12.12 -6.86
N ASN A 106 11.52 13.28 -6.46
CA ASN A 106 12.07 14.13 -5.39
C ASN A 106 11.42 13.87 -4.02
N LEU A 107 10.18 13.36 -3.99
CA LEU A 107 9.43 13.13 -2.76
C LEU A 107 9.99 11.98 -1.91
N SER A 108 10.30 12.26 -0.65
CA SER A 108 10.75 11.26 0.32
C SER A 108 9.61 10.71 1.20
N ILE A 109 8.49 10.29 0.59
CA ILE A 109 7.28 9.85 1.31
C ILE A 109 7.10 8.32 1.42
N LYS A 110 7.97 7.54 0.76
CA LYS A 110 7.88 6.08 0.77
C LYS A 110 8.07 5.53 2.20
N TYR A 111 7.21 4.59 2.58
CA TYR A 111 7.10 3.94 3.90
C TYR A 111 6.55 4.80 5.04
N MET A 112 6.19 6.05 4.77
CA MET A 112 5.44 6.89 5.71
C MET A 112 3.99 6.42 5.81
N ASP A 113 3.33 6.80 6.91
CA ASP A 113 1.88 6.75 7.02
C ASP A 113 1.26 7.66 5.93
N TYR A 114 0.19 7.22 5.27
CA TYR A 114 -0.38 7.99 4.17
C TYR A 114 -0.90 9.37 4.60
N THR A 115 -1.38 9.53 5.84
CA THR A 115 -1.87 10.83 6.31
C THR A 115 -0.74 11.83 6.51
N ASP A 116 0.37 11.37 7.11
CA ASP A 116 1.57 12.19 7.29
C ASP A 116 2.24 12.51 5.95
N ALA A 117 2.22 11.57 5.02
CA ALA A 117 2.74 11.77 3.68
C ALA A 117 1.91 12.78 2.87
N LEU A 118 0.57 12.71 2.93
CA LEU A 118 -0.30 13.68 2.25
C LEU A 118 -0.11 15.10 2.80
N LYS A 119 0.03 15.25 4.13
CA LYS A 119 0.40 16.56 4.71
C LYS A 119 1.74 17.04 4.18
N SER A 120 2.76 16.18 4.22
CA SER A 120 4.10 16.51 3.74
C SER A 120 4.10 16.89 2.25
N LEU A 121 3.26 16.23 1.45
CA LEU A 121 3.07 16.51 0.03
C LEU A 121 2.42 17.89 -0.19
N LEU A 122 1.34 18.19 0.52
CA LEU A 122 0.64 19.49 0.38
C LEU A 122 1.44 20.66 0.98
N GLU A 123 2.40 20.39 1.86
CA GLU A 123 3.34 21.37 2.41
C GLU A 123 4.67 21.45 1.63
N ASP A 124 4.85 20.64 0.57
CA ASP A 124 6.08 20.59 -0.21
C ASP A 124 6.23 21.86 -1.08
N GLN A 125 7.46 22.39 -1.16
CA GLN A 125 7.75 23.59 -1.95
C GLN A 125 7.55 23.37 -3.45
N ASP A 126 7.80 22.15 -3.93
CA ASP A 126 7.57 21.78 -5.33
C ASP A 126 6.07 21.70 -5.64
N MET A 127 5.20 21.54 -4.62
CA MET A 127 3.74 21.59 -4.75
C MET A 127 3.16 23.01 -4.62
N GLU A 128 3.84 23.93 -3.95
CA GLU A 128 3.34 25.28 -3.64
C GLU A 128 2.88 26.05 -4.88
N VAL A 129 3.56 25.89 -6.02
CA VAL A 129 3.19 26.55 -7.29
C VAL A 129 1.87 26.05 -7.88
N TYR A 130 1.42 24.86 -7.49
CA TYR A 130 0.21 24.21 -7.99
C TYR A 130 -0.98 24.35 -7.03
N LEU A 131 -0.72 24.74 -5.77
CA LEU A 131 -1.73 24.89 -4.72
C LEU A 131 -2.17 26.35 -4.54
N THR A 132 -2.55 27.00 -5.64
CA THR A 132 -3.13 28.36 -5.58
C THR A 132 -4.54 28.31 -4.98
N ASP A 133 -5.05 29.44 -4.48
CA ASP A 133 -6.38 29.52 -3.83
C ASP A 133 -7.54 29.04 -4.73
N ASP A 134 -7.35 29.10 -6.06
CA ASP A 134 -8.34 28.70 -7.07
C ASP A 134 -8.08 27.30 -7.67
N ALA A 135 -7.00 26.60 -7.26
CA ALA A 135 -6.67 25.28 -7.78
C ALA A 135 -7.40 24.18 -7.00
N ASP A 136 -8.14 23.33 -7.70
CA ASP A 136 -8.80 22.17 -7.09
C ASP A 136 -7.82 21.00 -6.94
N VAL A 137 -7.68 20.52 -5.71
CA VAL A 137 -6.96 19.30 -5.36
C VAL A 137 -7.97 18.17 -5.23
N VAL A 138 -7.89 17.20 -6.14
CA VAL A 138 -8.78 16.04 -6.13
C VAL A 138 -8.01 14.84 -5.58
N LEU A 139 -8.53 14.26 -4.50
CA LEU A 139 -8.00 13.06 -3.85
C LEU A 139 -8.98 11.91 -4.08
N THR A 140 -8.60 10.92 -4.88
CA THR A 140 -9.46 9.75 -5.12
C THR A 140 -8.89 8.50 -4.48
N VAL A 141 -9.69 7.84 -3.65
CA VAL A 141 -9.32 6.61 -2.93
C VAL A 141 -10.01 5.41 -3.56
N ALA A 142 -9.25 4.39 -3.92
CA ALA A 142 -9.80 3.11 -4.38
C ALA A 142 -9.00 1.92 -3.85
N GLY A 143 -9.68 0.83 -3.55
CA GLY A 143 -9.04 -0.37 -3.01
C GLY A 143 -10.00 -1.55 -2.96
N LYS A 144 -9.47 -2.76 -3.00
CA LYS A 144 -10.28 -4.00 -3.02
C LYS A 144 -11.02 -4.25 -1.70
N ASP A 145 -10.54 -3.67 -0.62
CA ASP A 145 -11.17 -3.75 0.70
C ASP A 145 -11.93 -2.44 0.95
N GLU A 146 -13.24 -2.47 0.78
CA GLU A 146 -14.13 -1.31 0.97
C GLU A 146 -14.05 -0.74 2.39
N SER A 147 -13.79 -1.56 3.40
CA SER A 147 -13.63 -1.08 4.77
C SER A 147 -12.34 -0.28 4.90
N GLN A 148 -11.25 -0.74 4.27
CA GLN A 148 -10.00 -0.01 4.27
C GLN A 148 -10.13 1.30 3.48
N SER A 149 -10.68 1.27 2.26
CA SER A 149 -10.84 2.48 1.43
C SER A 149 -11.73 3.51 2.11
N SER A 150 -12.85 3.10 2.70
CA SER A 150 -13.74 4.00 3.46
C SER A 150 -13.04 4.64 4.66
N GLN A 151 -12.21 3.87 5.38
CA GLN A 151 -11.44 4.40 6.51
C GLN A 151 -10.36 5.38 6.04
N ILE A 152 -9.68 5.09 4.93
CA ILE A 152 -8.71 5.99 4.32
C ILE A 152 -9.38 7.31 3.93
N LEU A 153 -10.51 7.25 3.23
CA LEU A 153 -11.26 8.42 2.81
C LEU A 153 -11.65 9.31 4.01
N GLN A 154 -12.28 8.74 5.04
CA GLN A 154 -12.68 9.48 6.25
C GLN A 154 -11.47 10.14 6.95
N ASN A 155 -10.33 9.45 7.01
CA ASN A 155 -9.13 10.00 7.63
C ASN A 155 -8.56 11.17 6.81
N ILE A 156 -8.59 11.07 5.47
CA ILE A 156 -8.17 12.15 4.58
C ILE A 156 -9.09 13.35 4.73
N GLU A 157 -10.42 13.16 4.65
CA GLU A 157 -11.40 14.23 4.83
C GLU A 157 -11.22 14.96 6.17
N SER A 158 -11.02 14.19 7.25
CA SER A 158 -10.76 14.77 8.56
C SER A 158 -9.45 15.56 8.61
N CYS A 159 -8.39 14.99 8.03
CA CYS A 159 -7.06 15.61 7.96
C CYS A 159 -7.05 16.89 7.13
N MET A 160 -7.79 16.90 6.02
CA MET A 160 -7.80 17.98 5.03
C MET A 160 -8.96 18.96 5.21
N SER A 161 -9.77 18.81 6.27
CA SER A 161 -10.92 19.67 6.58
C SER A 161 -10.63 21.18 6.65
N GLN A 162 -9.36 21.59 6.78
CA GLN A 162 -8.94 23.00 6.78
C GLN A 162 -8.66 23.54 5.36
N HIS A 163 -8.49 22.66 4.37
CA HIS A 163 -8.21 22.98 2.98
C HIS A 163 -9.53 22.99 2.19
N LYS A 164 -10.01 24.18 1.83
CA LYS A 164 -11.32 24.35 1.17
C LYS A 164 -11.34 23.89 -0.29
N ASN A 165 -10.18 23.81 -0.91
CA ASN A 165 -9.98 23.41 -2.30
C ASN A 165 -9.53 21.95 -2.43
N VAL A 166 -9.63 21.16 -1.35
CA VAL A 166 -9.35 19.72 -1.38
C VAL A 166 -10.68 18.96 -1.40
N HIS A 167 -10.87 18.21 -2.47
CA HIS A 167 -12.04 17.41 -2.79
C HIS A 167 -11.67 15.93 -2.67
N CYS A 168 -12.47 15.15 -1.95
CA CYS A 168 -12.16 13.77 -1.62
C CYS A 168 -13.23 12.82 -2.15
N HIS A 169 -12.79 11.77 -2.84
CA HIS A 169 -13.68 10.81 -3.48
C HIS A 169 -13.32 9.38 -3.17
N THR A 170 -14.33 8.53 -3.19
CA THR A 170 -14.13 7.10 -3.39
C THR A 170 -14.27 6.79 -4.87
N GLY A 171 -13.54 5.80 -5.35
CA GLY A 171 -13.81 5.20 -6.66
C GLY A 171 -13.81 3.69 -6.63
N ASP A 172 -14.14 3.11 -7.78
CA ASP A 172 -14.25 1.67 -7.95
C ASP A 172 -12.85 1.03 -8.10
N SER A 173 -12.61 -0.01 -7.30
CA SER A 173 -11.38 -0.79 -7.39
C SER A 173 -11.22 -1.54 -8.71
N GLU A 174 -12.31 -1.80 -9.43
CA GLU A 174 -12.28 -2.46 -10.74
C GLU A 174 -11.70 -1.55 -11.83
N GLU A 175 -11.88 -0.24 -11.71
CA GLU A 175 -11.43 0.77 -12.67
C GLU A 175 -9.93 1.08 -12.54
N ILE A 176 -9.29 0.72 -11.42
CA ILE A 176 -7.85 0.93 -11.20
C ILE A 176 -7.03 0.34 -12.36
N HIS A 177 -7.39 -0.86 -12.82
CA HIS A 177 -6.63 -1.51 -13.89
C HIS A 177 -6.78 -0.77 -15.22
N SER A 178 -8.00 -0.33 -15.55
CA SER A 178 -8.29 0.45 -16.76
C SER A 178 -7.57 1.79 -16.74
N ALA A 179 -7.55 2.49 -15.60
CA ALA A 179 -6.80 3.73 -15.42
C ALA A 179 -5.30 3.55 -15.68
N HIS A 180 -4.71 2.49 -15.09
CA HIS A 180 -3.28 2.18 -15.26
C HIS A 180 -2.93 1.82 -16.71
N ASP A 181 -3.79 1.04 -17.38
CA ASP A 181 -3.61 0.68 -18.79
C ASP A 181 -3.77 1.89 -19.73
N ALA A 182 -4.63 2.85 -19.36
CA ALA A 182 -4.80 4.12 -20.04
C ALA A 182 -3.67 5.12 -19.77
N GLY A 183 -2.79 4.85 -18.79
CA GLY A 183 -1.70 5.74 -18.42
C GLY A 183 -2.15 7.02 -17.71
N LEU A 184 -3.33 7.01 -17.10
CA LEU A 184 -3.87 8.09 -16.30
C LEU A 184 -3.83 7.74 -14.81
N SER A 185 -3.79 8.77 -13.97
CA SER A 185 -4.13 8.58 -12.57
C SER A 185 -5.59 8.17 -12.45
N PHE A 186 -5.91 7.54 -11.33
CA PHE A 186 -7.25 7.07 -11.08
C PHE A 186 -8.31 8.18 -11.11
N GLY A 187 -8.09 9.31 -10.42
CA GLY A 187 -9.03 10.44 -10.42
C GLY A 187 -9.23 11.07 -11.79
N LYS A 188 -8.18 11.21 -12.60
CA LYS A 188 -8.30 11.70 -13.98
C LYS A 188 -9.02 10.73 -14.90
N TYR A 189 -8.80 9.42 -14.73
CA TYR A 189 -9.50 8.41 -15.53
C TYR A 189 -11.02 8.48 -15.29
N GLN A 190 -11.45 8.61 -14.04
CA GLN A 190 -12.88 8.78 -13.71
C GLN A 190 -13.45 10.05 -14.35
N ALA A 191 -12.72 11.16 -14.28
CA ALA A 191 -13.16 12.40 -14.91
C ALA A 191 -13.21 12.32 -16.45
N TRP A 192 -12.31 11.54 -17.07
CA TRP A 192 -12.37 11.23 -18.49
C TRP A 192 -13.59 10.36 -18.86
N GLU A 193 -13.96 9.36 -18.05
CA GLU A 193 -15.17 8.57 -18.30
C GLU A 193 -16.42 9.47 -18.32
N ILE A 194 -16.51 10.45 -17.42
CA ILE A 194 -17.60 11.45 -17.42
C ILE A 194 -17.56 12.29 -18.70
N LEU A 195 -16.38 12.78 -19.10
CA LEU A 195 -16.25 13.55 -20.33
C LEU A 195 -16.67 12.76 -21.58
N GLN A 196 -16.31 11.48 -21.67
CA GLN A 196 -16.68 10.60 -22.78
C GLN A 196 -18.21 10.38 -22.91
N GLU A 197 -18.95 10.43 -21.80
CA GLU A 197 -20.41 10.35 -21.83
C GLU A 197 -21.08 11.67 -22.29
N LEU A 198 -20.37 12.79 -22.13
CA LEU A 198 -20.83 14.12 -22.53
C LEU A 198 -20.42 14.45 -23.98
N ASP A 199 -19.19 14.11 -24.35
CA ASP A 199 -18.60 14.35 -25.66
C ASP A 199 -17.63 13.20 -26.00
N ALA A 200 -18.01 12.36 -26.97
CA ALA A 200 -17.26 11.17 -27.37
C ALA A 200 -15.98 11.47 -28.16
N ASP A 201 -15.72 12.74 -28.51
CA ASP A 201 -14.53 13.16 -29.22
C ASP A 201 -13.34 13.44 -28.27
N VAL A 202 -13.55 13.47 -26.94
CA VAL A 202 -12.51 13.73 -25.95
C VAL A 202 -11.55 12.55 -25.82
N THR A 203 -10.27 12.78 -26.11
CA THR A 203 -9.25 11.73 -26.08
C THR A 203 -8.57 11.60 -24.72
N LEU A 204 -7.99 10.42 -24.45
CA LEU A 204 -7.20 10.17 -23.23
C LEU A 204 -5.97 11.08 -23.16
N GLU A 205 -5.31 11.29 -24.30
CA GLU A 205 -4.11 12.13 -24.40
C GLU A 205 -4.40 13.59 -24.05
N GLU A 206 -5.57 14.11 -24.42
CA GLU A 206 -6.00 15.46 -24.04
C GLU A 206 -6.15 15.59 -22.52
N VAL A 207 -6.80 14.63 -21.86
CA VAL A 207 -7.02 14.66 -20.40
C VAL A 207 -5.72 14.48 -19.60
N GLN A 208 -4.75 13.73 -20.14
CA GLN A 208 -3.48 13.47 -19.45
C GLN A 208 -2.74 14.75 -19.07
N ASP A 209 -2.73 15.74 -19.96
CA ASP A 209 -1.98 17.00 -19.80
C ASP A 209 -2.80 18.15 -19.19
N MET A 210 -4.13 17.99 -19.11
CA MET A 210 -5.01 18.98 -18.46
C MET A 210 -4.89 18.99 -16.93
N THR A 211 -5.18 20.12 -16.31
CA THR A 211 -5.40 20.22 -14.86
C THR A 211 -6.76 19.65 -14.47
N MET A 212 -6.94 19.25 -13.21
CA MET A 212 -8.26 18.85 -12.73
C MET A 212 -9.30 19.97 -12.82
N THR A 213 -8.90 21.22 -12.62
CA THR A 213 -9.77 22.38 -12.81
C THR A 213 -10.24 22.49 -14.27
N GLU A 214 -9.35 22.39 -15.25
CA GLU A 214 -9.73 22.42 -16.67
C GLU A 214 -10.65 21.25 -17.05
N ILE A 215 -10.41 20.06 -16.51
CA ILE A 215 -11.26 18.89 -16.73
C ILE A 215 -12.67 19.13 -16.17
N ARG A 216 -12.78 19.65 -14.93
CA ARG A 216 -14.06 19.98 -14.30
C ARG A 216 -14.79 21.09 -15.06
N ASP A 217 -14.08 22.10 -15.56
CA ASP A 217 -14.65 23.15 -16.40
C ASP A 217 -15.20 22.62 -17.73
N LEU A 218 -14.54 21.63 -18.35
CA LEU A 218 -15.06 20.96 -19.54
C LEU A 218 -16.31 20.13 -19.22
N ILE A 219 -16.30 19.36 -18.13
CA ILE A 219 -17.46 18.59 -17.66
C ILE A 219 -18.64 19.55 -17.45
N TRP A 220 -18.41 20.68 -16.78
CA TRP A 220 -19.40 21.72 -16.55
C TRP A 220 -19.95 22.29 -17.87
N LYS A 221 -19.07 22.64 -18.80
CA LYS A 221 -19.49 23.20 -20.09
C LYS A 221 -20.34 22.21 -20.89
N TYR A 222 -19.90 20.97 -21.01
CA TYR A 222 -20.58 19.97 -21.84
C TYR A 222 -21.87 19.44 -21.21
N SER A 223 -21.96 19.38 -19.87
CA SER A 223 -23.24 19.09 -19.22
C SER A 223 -24.29 20.13 -19.59
N GLN A 224 -23.95 21.42 -19.52
CA GLN A 224 -24.84 22.53 -19.87
C GLN A 224 -25.27 22.54 -21.34
N GLU A 225 -24.39 22.11 -22.26
CA GLU A 225 -24.71 21.99 -23.69
C GLU A 225 -25.67 20.82 -23.94
N LYS A 226 -25.44 19.66 -23.31
CA LYS A 226 -26.32 18.49 -23.39
C LYS A 226 -27.74 18.79 -22.87
N PHE A 227 -27.87 19.58 -21.80
CA PHE A 227 -29.16 20.03 -21.28
C PHE A 227 -29.92 20.98 -22.25
N GLN A 228 -29.23 21.69 -23.14
CA GLN A 228 -29.88 22.60 -24.10
C GLN A 228 -30.37 21.88 -25.36
N GLU A 229 -29.83 20.71 -25.68
CA GLU A 229 -30.22 19.93 -26.86
C GLU A 229 -31.44 19.02 -26.61
N ASP A 230 -31.78 18.67 -25.36
CA ASP A 230 -32.93 17.84 -25.01
C ASP A 230 -33.85 18.50 -23.93
N PRO A 231 -34.85 19.31 -24.33
CA PRO A 231 -35.73 20.04 -23.40
C PRO A 231 -36.91 19.22 -22.86
N LEU A 232 -37.04 17.93 -23.20
CA LEU A 232 -38.24 17.11 -22.90
C LEU A 232 -38.03 15.99 -21.88
N ALA A 233 -36.90 15.93 -21.19
CA ALA A 233 -36.75 15.12 -19.98
C ALA A 233 -37.43 15.80 -18.76
N GLU A 234 -38.73 16.08 -18.87
CA GLU A 234 -39.59 16.39 -17.72
C GLU A 234 -40.02 15.08 -17.05
N ASP A 235 -39.13 14.46 -16.26
CA ASP A 235 -39.56 13.67 -15.11
C ASP A 235 -39.01 14.37 -13.85
N SER A 236 -39.92 15.08 -13.19
CA SER A 236 -39.65 16.11 -12.19
C SER A 236 -39.25 15.58 -10.80
N GLU A 237 -38.57 14.43 -10.74
CA GLU A 237 -37.93 13.92 -9.53
C GLU A 237 -36.40 13.82 -9.66
N GLU A 238 -35.82 13.82 -10.87
CA GLU A 238 -34.36 13.85 -11.12
C GLU A 238 -33.75 15.26 -11.01
N LEU A 239 -34.58 16.31 -10.99
CA LEU A 239 -34.15 17.70 -11.16
C LEU A 239 -33.85 18.46 -9.87
N GLU A 240 -34.27 17.98 -8.70
CA GLU A 240 -33.74 18.50 -7.42
C GLU A 240 -32.43 17.80 -7.03
N GLU A 241 -32.14 16.62 -7.57
CA GLU A 241 -30.83 15.96 -7.42
C GLU A 241 -29.76 16.67 -8.27
N SER A 242 -30.05 17.03 -9.52
CA SER A 242 -29.03 17.61 -10.42
C SER A 242 -28.51 19.00 -10.03
N GLU A 243 -29.32 19.86 -9.41
CA GLU A 243 -28.84 21.16 -8.88
C GLU A 243 -28.08 21.00 -7.55
N THR A 244 -28.33 19.92 -6.78
CA THR A 244 -27.57 19.56 -5.57
C THR A 244 -26.22 18.90 -5.92
N TYR A 245 -26.15 18.20 -7.06
CA TYR A 245 -24.99 17.53 -7.68
C TYR A 245 -23.82 18.46 -8.08
N ILE A 246 -24.05 19.77 -8.09
CA ILE A 246 -23.11 20.75 -8.65
C ILE A 246 -22.56 21.70 -7.58
N TYR A 247 -23.32 21.95 -6.51
CA TYR A 247 -22.94 22.94 -5.49
C TYR A 247 -22.80 22.37 -4.08
N GLU A 248 -23.26 21.15 -3.79
CA GLU A 248 -23.10 20.53 -2.45
C GLU A 248 -22.50 19.12 -2.42
N GLU A 249 -22.46 18.37 -3.53
CA GLU A 249 -21.74 17.10 -3.62
C GLU A 249 -20.91 17.00 -4.92
N ASP A 250 -19.80 16.29 -4.81
CA ASP A 250 -18.75 16.20 -5.81
C ASP A 250 -19.18 15.35 -7.03
N PRO A 251 -19.21 15.87 -8.27
CA PRO A 251 -19.82 15.23 -9.44
C PRO A 251 -19.23 13.86 -9.84
N VAL A 252 -18.06 13.50 -9.28
CA VAL A 252 -17.42 12.19 -9.48
C VAL A 252 -18.06 11.10 -8.62
N GLN A 253 -18.60 11.42 -7.43
CA GLN A 253 -19.20 10.40 -6.55
C GLN A 253 -20.58 9.93 -7.02
N SER A 254 -21.27 10.75 -7.79
CA SER A 254 -22.69 10.57 -8.04
C SER A 254 -23.00 9.72 -9.28
N LEU A 255 -22.13 9.74 -10.30
CA LEU A 255 -22.21 8.78 -11.43
C LEU A 255 -21.92 7.32 -11.01
N HIS A 256 -20.99 7.08 -10.09
CA HIS A 256 -20.68 5.71 -9.63
C HIS A 256 -21.83 5.04 -8.87
N ARG A 257 -22.70 5.82 -8.21
CA ARG A 257 -23.84 5.27 -7.46
C ARG A 257 -24.91 4.66 -8.38
N HIS A 258 -25.07 5.18 -9.60
CA HIS A 258 -26.00 4.63 -10.59
C HIS A 258 -25.51 3.34 -11.25
N ARG A 259 -24.19 3.09 -11.33
CA ARG A 259 -23.64 1.81 -11.81
C ARG A 259 -23.98 0.63 -10.89
N HIS A 260 -23.99 0.82 -9.57
CA HIS A 260 -24.23 -0.28 -8.62
C HIS A 260 -25.71 -0.70 -8.47
N HIS A 261 -26.67 0.15 -8.85
CA HIS A 261 -28.09 -0.22 -8.81
C HIS A 261 -28.61 -0.88 -10.11
N GLY A 262 -27.80 -0.93 -11.17
CA GLY A 262 -28.19 -1.49 -12.47
C GLY A 262 -27.92 -2.99 -12.68
N HIS A 263 -27.39 -3.72 -11.68
CA HIS A 263 -27.03 -5.13 -11.85
C HIS A 263 -27.58 -6.03 -10.73
N SER A 264 -28.89 -5.99 -10.53
CA SER A 264 -29.60 -7.09 -9.87
C SER A 264 -31.06 -7.13 -10.31
N GLU A 265 -31.31 -7.62 -11.52
CA GLU A 265 -32.54 -8.28 -11.96
C GLU A 265 -32.39 -8.55 -13.46
N ASP A 266 -31.84 -9.73 -13.80
CA ASP A 266 -32.45 -10.66 -14.75
C ASP A 266 -31.51 -11.86 -14.99
N ASP A 267 -32.12 -13.06 -14.87
CA ASP A 267 -31.66 -14.45 -15.11
C ASP A 267 -30.87 -15.22 -14.03
#